data_AF-A0A550C948-F1
#
_entry.id   AF-A0A550C948-F1
#
_cell.length_a   1.000
_cell.length_b   1.000
_cell.length_c   1.000
_cell.angle_alpha   90.00
_cell.angle_beta   90.00
_cell.angle_gamma   90.00
#
_symmetry.space_group_name_H-M   'P 1'
#
loop_
_entity.id
_entity.type
_entity.pdbx_description
1 polymer ?
#
loop_
_entity_poly.entity_id
_entity_poly.type
_entity_poly.pdbx_seq_one_letter_code
_entity_poly.pdbx_strand_id
1 'polypeptide(L)'
;MLEYKHHPSDKCVMSGATTDLRRACLIPNEEQEEFEVRVAAVKEWIFGLPRGGLPFYLASPENGMIFCEDIGKMYCRGEFVLVPTFKTYMDTMKFMEGVKNRKENDRSPRRPPTVLASPHGTYRYVFIAYSTAACALEKQLRLQPQSHEDMNEGITPLDGKPCVAGSDHFPVLECYAHPFSISVFADKAFSMRRRTPLTDQWYALTRRILGQWEQKLIRPPQWFVDEPKLGEDDSVLSATEAMGYCLLPPHDPVGTKPLTIIAANGNDRDEHCWQKVGSWVDSVDPDATDPNAPLPSEQDSRATTVRTKHSLQRSPLRLRRSHRLRAKACPYASASPDCCPYPPSPPRRVASALRYRDVIRNPPAWAKRDGDFPTPTFSSNDWAYFSHRIALNGPAAT
;
A
#
# COMPACT_ATOMS: atom_id res chain seq x y z
N MET A 1 5.83 -3.39 -24.28
CA MET A 1 6.66 -3.36 -23.05
C MET A 1 6.67 -1.92 -22.59
N LEU A 2 6.09 -1.62 -21.42
CA LEU A 2 6.06 -0.28 -20.86
C LEU A 2 7.46 0.08 -20.31
N GLU A 3 7.89 1.32 -20.48
CA GLU A 3 9.16 1.80 -19.90
C GLU A 3 9.05 1.83 -18.37
N TYR A 4 9.65 0.83 -17.74
CA TYR A 4 9.70 0.72 -16.31
C TYR A 4 10.72 1.70 -15.73
N LYS A 5 10.26 2.65 -14.90
CA LYS A 5 11.15 3.53 -14.14
C LYS A 5 11.81 2.73 -13.02
N HIS A 6 13.04 2.30 -13.26
CA HIS A 6 13.86 1.56 -12.31
C HIS A 6 13.99 2.30 -10.96
N HIS A 7 13.72 1.59 -9.87
CA HIS A 7 14.00 2.00 -8.50
C HIS A 7 15.36 1.44 -8.05
N PRO A 8 16.18 2.17 -7.28
CA PRO A 8 17.53 1.74 -6.90
C PRO A 8 17.60 0.41 -6.11
N SER A 9 16.48 -0.02 -5.52
CA SER A 9 16.40 -1.30 -4.80
C SER A 9 15.93 -2.46 -5.65
N ASP A 10 15.56 -2.22 -6.91
CA ASP A 10 15.04 -3.29 -7.77
C ASP A 10 16.15 -4.26 -8.13
N LYS A 11 15.79 -5.53 -8.12
CA LYS A 11 16.68 -6.63 -8.50
C LYS A 11 15.91 -7.59 -9.38
N CYS A 12 16.61 -8.20 -10.33
CA CYS A 12 16.09 -9.34 -11.05
C CYS A 12 15.72 -10.42 -10.04
N VAL A 13 14.48 -10.87 -10.09
CA VAL A 13 13.93 -11.87 -9.17
C VAL A 13 14.63 -13.22 -9.24
N MET A 14 15.25 -13.54 -10.39
CA MET A 14 15.93 -14.82 -10.60
C MET A 14 17.44 -14.71 -10.35
N SER A 15 18.10 -13.74 -10.99
CA SER A 15 19.56 -13.63 -10.95
C SER A 15 20.10 -12.70 -9.87
N GLY A 16 19.24 -11.89 -9.24
CA GLY A 16 19.65 -10.86 -8.28
C GLY A 16 20.36 -9.65 -8.89
N ALA A 17 20.56 -9.62 -10.22
CA ALA A 17 21.19 -8.51 -10.91
C ALA A 17 20.42 -7.20 -10.71
N THR A 18 21.13 -6.07 -10.75
CA THR A 18 20.57 -4.73 -10.56
C THR A 18 20.59 -3.88 -11.83
N THR A 19 21.20 -4.38 -12.92
CA THR A 19 21.34 -3.68 -14.20
C THR A 19 20.48 -4.34 -15.27
N ASP A 20 20.18 -3.59 -16.34
CA ASP A 20 19.43 -4.07 -17.52
C ASP A 20 18.10 -4.74 -17.15
N LEU A 21 17.42 -4.16 -16.16
CA LEU A 21 16.17 -4.68 -15.64
C LEU A 21 14.99 -4.29 -16.53
N ARG A 22 14.09 -5.25 -16.75
CA ARG A 22 12.80 -5.06 -17.38
C ARG A 22 11.70 -5.64 -16.52
N ARG A 23 10.58 -4.93 -16.47
CA ARG A 23 9.37 -5.42 -15.81
C ARG A 23 8.50 -6.16 -16.81
N ALA A 24 8.24 -7.44 -16.55
CA ALA A 24 7.17 -8.19 -17.18
C ALA A 24 5.86 -7.86 -16.46
N CYS A 25 4.91 -7.26 -17.18
CA CYS A 25 3.56 -7.04 -16.66
C CYS A 25 2.77 -8.35 -16.81
N LEU A 26 2.21 -8.84 -15.71
CA LEU A 26 1.57 -10.14 -15.66
C LEU A 26 0.10 -10.07 -16.11
N ILE A 27 -0.63 -9.07 -15.63
CA ILE A 27 -1.98 -8.72 -16.08
C ILE A 27 -1.89 -7.41 -16.90
N PRO A 28 -2.19 -7.42 -18.20
CA PRO A 28 -2.10 -6.23 -19.04
C PRO A 28 -3.15 -5.16 -18.65
N ASN A 29 -2.79 -3.89 -18.80
CA ASN A 29 -3.68 -2.74 -18.52
C ASN A 29 -4.77 -2.52 -19.59
N GLU A 30 -4.67 -3.20 -20.74
CA GLU A 30 -5.56 -3.07 -21.92
C GLU A 30 -7.02 -3.44 -21.63
N GLU A 31 -7.25 -4.01 -20.46
CA GLU A 31 -8.54 -4.41 -19.93
C GLU A 31 -9.37 -3.24 -19.33
N GLN A 32 -8.84 -2.00 -19.30
CA GLN A 32 -9.53 -0.85 -18.68
C GLN A 32 -10.70 -0.27 -19.49
N GLU A 33 -10.71 -0.39 -20.83
CA GLU A 33 -11.61 0.42 -21.66
C GLU A 33 -13.08 -0.01 -21.62
N GLU A 34 -13.42 -1.19 -21.08
CA GLU A 34 -14.82 -1.65 -21.11
C GLU A 34 -15.22 -2.60 -19.97
N PHE A 35 -14.56 -2.52 -18.80
CA PHE A 35 -15.13 -3.21 -17.64
C PHE A 35 -16.34 -2.43 -17.11
N GLU A 36 -17.52 -3.04 -17.27
CA GLU A 36 -18.68 -2.72 -16.45
C GLU A 36 -18.21 -2.48 -15.01
N VAL A 37 -18.63 -1.38 -14.39
CA VAL A 37 -18.25 -0.97 -13.02
C VAL A 37 -18.33 -2.13 -12.02
N ARG A 38 -19.26 -3.06 -12.28
CA ARG A 38 -19.49 -4.28 -11.51
C ARG A 38 -18.39 -5.33 -11.66
N VAL A 39 -17.79 -5.49 -12.84
CA VAL A 39 -16.67 -6.42 -13.06
C VAL A 39 -15.42 -5.94 -12.33
N ALA A 40 -15.12 -4.64 -12.38
CA ALA A 40 -14.04 -4.05 -11.60
C ALA A 40 -14.26 -4.26 -10.09
N ALA A 41 -15.50 -4.06 -9.60
CA ALA A 41 -15.86 -4.32 -8.21
C ALA A 41 -15.64 -5.78 -7.80
N VAL A 42 -16.03 -6.74 -8.65
CA VAL A 42 -15.80 -8.17 -8.37
C VAL A 42 -14.31 -8.47 -8.24
N LYS A 43 -13.48 -7.95 -9.14
CA LYS A 43 -12.02 -8.14 -9.10
C LYS A 43 -11.41 -7.53 -7.83
N GLU A 44 -11.77 -6.29 -7.51
CA GLU A 44 -11.31 -5.60 -6.30
C GLU A 44 -11.72 -6.36 -5.03
N TRP A 45 -12.97 -6.82 -4.98
CA TRP A 45 -13.46 -7.62 -3.87
C TRP A 45 -12.66 -8.91 -3.68
N ILE A 46 -12.42 -9.62 -4.78
CA ILE A 46 -11.68 -10.88 -4.75
C ILE A 46 -10.23 -10.68 -4.30
N PHE A 47 -9.60 -9.60 -4.76
CA PHE A 47 -8.26 -9.25 -4.32
C PHE A 47 -8.20 -8.65 -2.91
N GLY A 48 -9.33 -8.36 -2.28
CA GLY A 48 -9.36 -7.62 -1.01
C GLY A 48 -8.91 -6.17 -1.15
N LEU A 49 -9.00 -5.58 -2.35
CA LEU A 49 -8.66 -4.19 -2.63
C LEU A 49 -9.80 -3.25 -2.21
N PRO A 50 -9.49 -1.98 -1.89
CA PRO A 50 -10.49 -0.93 -1.81
C PRO A 50 -11.18 -0.72 -3.16
N ARG A 51 -12.37 -0.11 -3.15
CA ARG A 51 -13.03 0.32 -4.38
C ARG A 51 -12.14 1.28 -5.15
N GLY A 52 -12.03 1.12 -6.46
CA GLY A 52 -11.09 1.88 -7.29
C GLY A 52 -9.63 1.49 -7.10
N GLY A 53 -9.33 0.45 -6.33
CA GLY A 53 -7.96 -0.03 -6.08
C GLY A 53 -7.36 -0.83 -7.24
N LEU A 54 -8.16 -1.35 -8.17
CA LEU A 54 -7.66 -2.22 -9.23
C LEU A 54 -6.62 -1.54 -10.15
N PRO A 55 -6.81 -0.30 -10.64
CA PRO A 55 -5.79 0.39 -11.44
C PRO A 55 -4.44 0.50 -10.71
N PHE A 56 -4.48 0.75 -9.39
CA PHE A 56 -3.27 0.85 -8.57
C PHE A 56 -2.57 -0.50 -8.45
N TYR A 57 -3.33 -1.57 -8.23
CA TYR A 57 -2.79 -2.93 -8.21
C TYR A 57 -2.18 -3.33 -9.55
N LEU A 58 -2.83 -3.01 -10.67
CA LEU A 58 -2.28 -3.34 -12.00
C LEU A 58 -0.95 -2.62 -12.26
N ALA A 59 -0.80 -1.41 -11.71
CA ALA A 59 0.46 -0.67 -11.72
C ALA A 59 1.47 -1.14 -10.64
N SER A 60 1.03 -1.88 -9.62
CA SER A 60 1.83 -2.22 -8.44
C SER A 60 2.84 -3.35 -8.70
N PRO A 61 3.94 -3.42 -7.94
CA PRO A 61 4.96 -4.47 -8.09
C PRO A 61 4.39 -5.89 -8.04
N GLU A 62 3.31 -6.12 -7.30
CA GLU A 62 2.65 -7.43 -7.14
C GLU A 62 2.00 -7.95 -8.46
N ASN A 63 1.71 -7.05 -9.40
CA ASN A 63 1.29 -7.39 -10.78
C ASN A 63 2.48 -7.42 -11.77
N GLY A 64 3.70 -7.38 -11.29
CA GLY A 64 4.90 -7.40 -12.11
C GLY A 64 5.95 -8.39 -11.64
N MET A 65 6.83 -8.76 -12.56
CA MET A 65 8.09 -9.38 -12.22
C MET A 65 9.23 -8.61 -12.86
N ILE A 66 10.29 -8.38 -12.09
CA ILE A 66 11.48 -7.69 -12.57
C ILE A 66 12.49 -8.77 -12.95
N PHE A 67 12.93 -8.75 -14.20
CA PHE A 67 13.91 -9.67 -14.76
C PHE A 67 15.05 -8.90 -15.40
N CYS A 68 16.21 -9.52 -15.55
CA CYS A 68 17.16 -9.09 -16.58
C CYS A 68 16.51 -9.13 -17.96
N GLU A 69 16.93 -8.27 -18.87
CA GLU A 69 16.33 -8.16 -20.21
C GLU A 69 16.24 -9.49 -20.97
N ASP A 70 17.28 -10.32 -20.91
CA ASP A 70 17.33 -11.64 -21.53
C ASP A 70 16.31 -12.62 -20.92
N ILE A 71 16.29 -12.75 -19.59
CA ILE A 71 15.34 -13.58 -18.85
C ILE A 71 13.91 -13.09 -19.09
N GLY A 72 13.69 -11.77 -19.07
CA GLY A 72 12.40 -11.16 -19.31
C GLY A 72 11.89 -11.43 -20.73
N LYS A 73 12.76 -11.42 -21.74
CA LYS A 73 12.40 -11.83 -23.12
C LYS A 73 12.01 -13.29 -23.19
N MET A 74 12.75 -14.18 -22.52
CA MET A 74 12.42 -15.60 -22.44
C MET A 74 11.06 -15.83 -21.78
N TYR A 75 10.80 -15.15 -20.66
CA TYR A 75 9.52 -15.24 -19.96
C TYR A 75 8.36 -14.73 -20.83
N CYS A 76 8.50 -13.56 -21.45
CA CYS A 76 7.50 -12.97 -22.36
C CYS A 76 7.20 -13.86 -23.58
N ARG A 77 8.17 -14.65 -24.05
CA ARG A 77 7.99 -15.63 -25.13
C ARG A 77 7.45 -16.98 -24.65
N GLY A 78 7.21 -17.14 -23.35
CA GLY A 78 6.80 -18.40 -22.74
C GLY A 78 7.84 -19.51 -22.93
N GLU A 79 9.13 -19.19 -23.00
CA GLU A 79 10.21 -20.19 -23.05
C GLU A 79 10.37 -20.95 -21.72
N PHE A 80 9.94 -20.33 -20.64
CA PHE A 80 9.60 -20.98 -19.39
C PHE A 80 8.30 -20.37 -18.86
N VAL A 81 7.65 -21.07 -17.94
CA VAL A 81 6.46 -20.58 -17.24
C VAL A 81 6.66 -20.76 -15.74
N LEU A 82 6.09 -19.82 -14.98
CA LEU A 82 5.97 -19.92 -13.53
C LEU A 82 4.52 -20.26 -13.21
N VAL A 83 4.31 -21.23 -12.34
CA VAL A 83 2.97 -21.68 -11.93
C VAL A 83 2.91 -21.88 -10.42
N PRO A 84 1.78 -21.62 -9.76
CA PRO A 84 1.66 -21.87 -8.32
C PRO A 84 2.02 -23.32 -7.96
N THR A 85 2.75 -23.52 -6.86
CA THR A 85 2.89 -24.85 -6.25
C THR A 85 1.53 -25.37 -5.77
N PHE A 86 1.41 -26.68 -5.47
CA PHE A 86 0.14 -27.22 -4.96
C PHE A 86 -0.24 -26.60 -3.62
N LYS A 87 0.75 -26.35 -2.76
CA LYS A 87 0.54 -25.57 -1.53
C LYS A 87 0.01 -24.17 -1.83
N THR A 88 0.66 -23.43 -2.72
CA THR A 88 0.26 -22.07 -3.08
C THR A 88 -1.15 -22.04 -3.67
N TYR A 89 -1.50 -23.03 -4.48
CA TYR A 89 -2.87 -23.21 -4.98
C TYR A 89 -3.85 -23.44 -3.84
N MET A 90 -3.56 -24.36 -2.91
CA MET A 90 -4.43 -24.68 -1.77
C MET A 90 -4.67 -23.46 -0.88
N ASP A 91 -3.61 -22.69 -0.59
CA ASP A 91 -3.71 -21.45 0.16
C ASP A 91 -4.58 -20.42 -0.55
N THR A 92 -4.39 -20.28 -1.87
CA THR A 92 -5.21 -19.41 -2.72
C THR A 92 -6.68 -19.82 -2.65
N MET A 93 -7.00 -21.11 -2.80
CA MET A 93 -8.38 -21.60 -2.75
C MET A 93 -9.01 -21.43 -1.36
N LYS A 94 -8.26 -21.68 -0.29
CA LYS A 94 -8.71 -21.45 1.10
C LYS A 94 -8.99 -19.97 1.37
N PHE A 95 -8.16 -19.07 0.85
CA PHE A 95 -8.43 -17.63 0.91
C PHE A 95 -9.72 -17.28 0.16
N MET A 96 -9.92 -17.84 -1.02
CA MET A 96 -11.12 -17.60 -1.83
C MET A 96 -12.41 -18.05 -1.15
N GLU A 97 -12.40 -19.13 -0.37
CA GLU A 97 -13.56 -19.54 0.44
C GLU A 97 -13.97 -18.47 1.46
N GLY A 98 -12.99 -17.79 2.06
CA GLY A 98 -13.23 -16.67 2.98
C GLY A 98 -13.89 -15.47 2.31
N VAL A 99 -13.61 -15.24 1.02
CA VAL A 99 -14.19 -14.14 0.23
C VAL A 99 -15.63 -14.45 -0.20
N LYS A 100 -15.90 -15.70 -0.61
CA LYS A 100 -17.21 -16.14 -1.12
C LYS A 100 -18.32 -16.12 -0.07
N ASN A 101 -17.98 -16.41 1.18
CA ASN A 101 -18.95 -16.65 2.24
C ASN A 101 -19.36 -15.38 3.01
N ARG A 102 -18.89 -14.20 2.60
CA ARG A 102 -19.20 -12.94 3.29
C ARG A 102 -20.61 -12.48 2.94
N LYS A 103 -21.34 -12.06 3.97
CA LYS A 103 -22.74 -11.66 3.88
C LYS A 103 -22.85 -10.15 3.69
N GLU A 104 -24.03 -9.68 3.27
CA GLU A 104 -24.32 -8.24 3.12
C GLU A 104 -24.15 -7.46 4.42
N ASN A 105 -24.33 -8.11 5.58
CA ASN A 105 -24.12 -7.49 6.89
C ASN A 105 -22.70 -7.62 7.43
N ASP A 106 -21.79 -8.33 6.74
CA ASP A 106 -20.40 -8.49 7.15
C ASP A 106 -19.58 -7.25 6.73
N ARG A 107 -19.32 -6.37 7.70
CA ARG A 107 -18.45 -5.19 7.56
C ARG A 107 -17.04 -5.39 8.08
N SER A 108 -16.62 -6.62 8.37
CA SER A 108 -15.25 -6.85 8.86
C SER A 108 -14.20 -6.39 7.82
N PRO A 109 -12.97 -6.05 8.24
CA PRO A 109 -11.95 -5.60 7.31
C PRO A 109 -11.71 -6.61 6.18
N ARG A 110 -11.48 -6.10 4.96
CA ARG A 110 -11.04 -6.93 3.83
C ARG A 110 -9.71 -7.57 4.19
N ARG A 111 -9.53 -8.85 3.85
CA ARG A 111 -8.21 -9.49 3.97
C ARG A 111 -7.35 -8.98 2.82
N PRO A 112 -6.21 -8.31 3.10
CA PRO A 112 -5.37 -7.81 2.04
C PRO A 112 -4.81 -8.98 1.21
N PRO A 113 -4.44 -8.74 -0.06
CA PRO A 113 -3.88 -9.77 -0.94
C PRO A 113 -2.57 -10.35 -0.39
N THR A 114 -1.86 -9.58 0.43
CA THR A 114 -0.66 -10.00 1.16
C THR A 114 -0.92 -11.08 2.22
N VAL A 115 -2.18 -11.37 2.60
CA VAL A 115 -2.51 -12.46 3.55
C VAL A 115 -2.07 -13.82 3.04
N LEU A 116 -2.02 -13.99 1.71
CA LEU A 116 -1.55 -15.24 1.10
C LEU A 116 -0.03 -15.38 1.13
N ALA A 117 0.71 -14.30 1.42
CA ALA A 117 2.15 -14.29 1.34
C ALA A 117 2.76 -15.01 2.54
N SER A 118 3.95 -15.59 2.35
CA SER A 118 4.77 -16.07 3.45
C SER A 118 5.06 -14.92 4.45
N PRO A 119 5.57 -15.21 5.66
CA PRO A 119 6.05 -14.16 6.58
C PRO A 119 7.07 -13.20 5.94
N HIS A 120 7.74 -13.63 4.86
CA HIS A 120 8.69 -12.82 4.09
C HIS A 120 8.05 -12.06 2.92
N GLY A 121 6.73 -12.15 2.75
CA GLY A 121 5.99 -11.50 1.67
C GLY A 121 6.10 -12.20 0.32
N THR A 122 6.70 -13.39 0.26
CA THR A 122 6.94 -14.13 -1.00
C THR A 122 5.96 -15.28 -1.18
N TYR A 123 5.79 -15.68 -2.44
CA TYR A 123 5.03 -16.84 -2.89
C TYR A 123 5.95 -17.80 -3.63
N ARG A 124 5.62 -19.09 -3.63
CA ARG A 124 6.43 -20.16 -4.23
C ARG A 124 5.81 -20.63 -5.54
N TYR A 125 6.63 -20.69 -6.58
CA TYR A 125 6.22 -21.04 -7.94
C TYR A 125 7.11 -22.11 -8.54
N VAL A 126 6.50 -23.09 -9.20
CA VAL A 126 7.21 -24.10 -9.98
C VAL A 126 7.71 -23.45 -11.27
N PHE A 127 8.99 -23.67 -11.59
CA PHE A 127 9.63 -23.24 -12.83
C PHE A 127 9.59 -24.37 -13.85
N ILE A 128 8.85 -24.18 -14.94
CA ILE A 128 8.73 -25.17 -16.02
C ILE A 128 9.42 -24.63 -17.27
N ALA A 129 10.56 -25.22 -17.62
CA ALA A 129 11.32 -24.89 -18.82
C ALA A 129 10.75 -25.60 -20.07
N TYR A 130 10.60 -24.86 -21.17
CA TYR A 130 10.20 -25.40 -22.48
C TYR A 130 11.30 -25.32 -23.54
N SER A 131 12.23 -24.38 -23.43
CA SER A 131 13.35 -24.21 -24.37
C SER A 131 14.67 -24.72 -23.80
N THR A 132 15.62 -25.04 -24.68
CA THR A 132 17.00 -25.38 -24.28
C THR A 132 17.67 -24.25 -23.52
N ALA A 133 17.38 -23.00 -23.90
CA ALA A 133 17.84 -21.81 -23.19
C ALA A 133 17.23 -21.74 -21.77
N ALA A 134 15.94 -22.04 -21.61
CA ALA A 134 15.29 -22.07 -20.30
C ALA A 134 15.84 -23.17 -19.40
N CYS A 135 16.12 -24.37 -19.94
CA CYS A 135 16.78 -25.43 -19.19
C CYS A 135 18.22 -25.06 -18.79
N ALA A 136 18.95 -24.33 -19.63
CA ALA A 136 20.27 -23.82 -19.28
C ALA A 136 20.19 -22.76 -18.18
N LEU A 137 19.21 -21.86 -18.27
CA LEU A 137 18.93 -20.85 -17.24
C LEU A 137 18.60 -21.51 -15.89
N GLU A 138 17.74 -22.53 -15.88
CA GLU A 138 17.40 -23.30 -14.69
C GLU A 138 18.65 -23.84 -13.97
N LYS A 139 19.56 -24.46 -14.73
CA LYS A 139 20.84 -25.00 -14.22
C LYS A 139 21.76 -23.89 -13.71
N GLN A 140 21.80 -22.75 -14.39
CA GLN A 140 22.62 -21.60 -14.00
C GLN A 140 22.14 -21.00 -12.68
N LEU A 141 20.83 -20.89 -12.50
CA LEU A 141 20.21 -20.26 -11.32
C LEU A 141 20.27 -21.14 -10.07
N ARG A 142 20.50 -22.45 -10.22
CA ARG A 142 20.52 -23.43 -9.10
C ARG A 142 19.28 -23.29 -8.21
N LEU A 143 18.11 -23.25 -8.86
CA LEU A 143 16.83 -23.13 -8.18
C LEU A 143 16.61 -24.30 -7.20
N GLN A 144 15.84 -24.04 -6.15
CA GLN A 144 15.60 -25.03 -5.10
C GLN A 144 14.69 -26.15 -5.61
N PRO A 145 14.87 -27.40 -5.19
CA PRO A 145 13.90 -28.45 -5.46
C PRO A 145 12.56 -28.15 -4.77
N GLN A 146 11.48 -28.75 -5.27
CA GLN A 146 10.19 -28.71 -4.58
C GLN A 146 10.28 -29.43 -3.23
N SER A 147 9.72 -28.81 -2.20
CA SER A 147 9.53 -29.46 -0.90
C SER A 147 8.34 -30.43 -0.94
N HIS A 148 8.24 -31.30 0.06
CA HIS A 148 7.08 -32.17 0.24
C HIS A 148 5.77 -31.38 0.38
N GLU A 149 5.84 -30.20 1.01
CA GLU A 149 4.70 -29.31 1.16
C GLU A 149 4.30 -28.67 -0.17
N ASP A 150 5.26 -28.20 -0.98
CA ASP A 150 5.00 -27.64 -2.32
C ASP A 150 4.23 -28.64 -3.20
N MET A 151 4.55 -29.92 -3.04
CA MET A 151 3.96 -31.06 -3.73
C MET A 151 2.68 -31.60 -3.07
N ASN A 152 2.18 -30.97 -2.00
CA ASN A 152 1.02 -31.45 -1.24
C ASN A 152 1.11 -32.95 -0.95
N GLU A 153 2.26 -33.38 -0.45
CA GLU A 153 2.56 -34.78 -0.12
C GLU A 153 2.49 -35.75 -1.31
N GLY A 154 2.69 -35.23 -2.53
CA GLY A 154 2.58 -36.01 -3.76
C GLY A 154 1.13 -36.28 -4.17
N ILE A 155 0.16 -35.53 -3.65
CA ILE A 155 -1.27 -35.63 -3.98
C ILE A 155 -1.71 -34.37 -4.70
N THR A 156 -2.33 -34.51 -5.88
CA THR A 156 -2.82 -33.35 -6.62
C THR A 156 -4.07 -32.77 -5.93
N PRO A 157 -4.14 -31.44 -5.72
CA PRO A 157 -5.20 -30.84 -4.94
C PRO A 157 -6.54 -30.73 -5.67
N LEU A 158 -6.63 -31.14 -6.95
CA LEU A 158 -7.86 -31.08 -7.74
C LEU A 158 -8.76 -32.29 -7.55
N ASP A 159 -8.20 -33.49 -7.54
CA ASP A 159 -8.96 -34.74 -7.49
C ASP A 159 -8.45 -35.73 -6.43
N GLY A 160 -7.44 -35.35 -5.64
CA GLY A 160 -6.88 -36.18 -4.58
C GLY A 160 -6.09 -37.38 -5.08
N LYS A 161 -5.74 -37.45 -6.37
CA LYS A 161 -4.92 -38.52 -6.93
C LYS A 161 -3.43 -38.27 -6.75
N PRO A 162 -2.59 -39.33 -6.80
CA PRO A 162 -1.14 -39.17 -6.84
C PRO A 162 -0.70 -38.29 -8.01
N CYS A 163 0.35 -37.50 -7.78
CA CYS A 163 0.93 -36.64 -8.81
C CYS A 163 1.58 -37.47 -9.92
N VAL A 164 1.65 -36.90 -11.11
CA VAL A 164 2.28 -37.56 -12.26
C VAL A 164 3.77 -37.78 -11.98
N ALA A 165 4.33 -38.92 -12.37
CA ALA A 165 5.74 -39.21 -12.18
C ALA A 165 6.64 -38.13 -12.82
N GLY A 166 7.65 -37.67 -12.09
CA GLY A 166 8.56 -36.59 -12.49
C GLY A 166 8.05 -35.19 -12.16
N SER A 167 6.95 -35.06 -11.41
CA SER A 167 6.45 -33.76 -10.95
C SER A 167 7.41 -33.06 -10.00
N ASP A 168 8.13 -33.86 -9.20
CA ASP A 168 9.15 -33.46 -8.24
C ASP A 168 10.44 -32.92 -8.90
N HIS A 169 10.64 -33.16 -10.19
CA HIS A 169 11.83 -32.69 -10.92
C HIS A 169 11.83 -31.19 -11.18
N PHE A 170 10.67 -30.52 -11.18
CA PHE A 170 10.64 -29.08 -11.42
C PHE A 170 11.13 -28.32 -10.19
N PRO A 171 12.01 -27.34 -10.34
CA PRO A 171 12.45 -26.52 -9.22
C PRO A 171 11.46 -25.39 -8.90
N VAL A 172 11.69 -24.72 -7.78
CA VAL A 172 10.87 -23.65 -7.23
C VAL A 172 11.61 -22.32 -7.25
N LEU A 173 10.88 -21.26 -7.59
CA LEU A 173 11.27 -19.87 -7.47
C LEU A 173 10.36 -19.18 -6.45
N GLU A 174 10.93 -18.35 -5.58
CA GLU A 174 10.17 -17.47 -4.70
C GLU A 174 10.10 -16.05 -5.26
N CYS A 175 8.92 -15.43 -5.26
CA CYS A 175 8.80 -14.02 -5.64
C CYS A 175 7.58 -13.32 -5.02
N TYR A 176 7.56 -12.00 -5.11
CA TYR A 176 6.47 -11.15 -4.58
C TYR A 176 5.24 -11.07 -5.48
N ALA A 177 5.34 -11.54 -6.72
CA ALA A 177 4.22 -11.49 -7.65
C ALA A 177 3.06 -12.33 -7.11
N HIS A 178 1.84 -11.82 -7.20
CA HIS A 178 0.67 -12.48 -6.64
C HIS A 178 0.29 -13.74 -7.44
N PRO A 179 -0.20 -14.83 -6.80
CA PRO A 179 -0.54 -16.07 -7.49
C PRO A 179 -1.55 -15.92 -8.63
N PHE A 180 -2.51 -15.01 -8.48
CA PHE A 180 -3.43 -14.65 -9.57
C PHE A 180 -2.72 -14.05 -10.78
N SER A 181 -1.85 -13.05 -10.57
CA SER A 181 -1.11 -12.41 -11.66
C SER A 181 -0.27 -13.42 -12.42
N ILE A 182 0.45 -14.28 -11.69
CA ILE A 182 1.24 -15.37 -12.27
C ILE A 182 0.33 -16.34 -13.05
N SER A 183 -0.84 -16.67 -12.51
CA SER A 183 -1.80 -17.56 -13.16
C SER A 183 -2.33 -16.99 -14.48
N VAL A 184 -2.63 -15.68 -14.55
CA VAL A 184 -3.06 -15.02 -15.81
C VAL A 184 -1.98 -15.17 -16.88
N PHE A 185 -0.74 -14.86 -16.53
CA PHE A 185 0.37 -14.97 -17.46
C PHE A 185 0.64 -16.43 -17.86
N ALA A 186 0.58 -17.35 -16.90
CA ALA A 186 0.79 -18.77 -17.13
C ALA A 186 -0.26 -19.36 -18.07
N ASP A 187 -1.53 -18.99 -17.94
CA ASP A 187 -2.61 -19.44 -18.83
C ASP A 187 -2.34 -19.06 -20.29
N LYS A 188 -1.89 -17.81 -20.50
CA LYS A 188 -1.44 -17.35 -21.81
C LYS A 188 -0.25 -18.15 -22.32
N ALA A 189 0.75 -18.41 -21.46
CA ALA A 189 1.93 -19.19 -21.83
C ALA A 189 1.58 -20.65 -22.20
N PHE A 190 0.71 -21.31 -21.44
CA PHE A 190 0.22 -22.65 -21.74
C PHE A 190 -0.61 -22.70 -23.02
N SER A 191 -1.33 -21.63 -23.36
CA SER A 191 -2.06 -21.53 -24.63
C SER A 191 -1.13 -21.44 -25.84
N MET A 192 0.10 -20.94 -25.66
CA MET A 192 1.12 -20.83 -26.72
C MET A 192 2.02 -22.06 -26.84
N ARG A 193 1.97 -23.00 -25.88
CA ARG A 193 2.91 -24.13 -25.78
C ARG A 193 2.17 -25.47 -25.80
N ARG A 194 2.86 -26.51 -26.28
CA ARG A 194 2.32 -27.88 -26.23
C ARG A 194 2.34 -28.38 -24.78
N ARG A 195 1.16 -28.68 -24.25
CA ARG A 195 1.00 -29.30 -22.93
C ARG A 195 1.34 -30.78 -22.99
N THR A 196 2.02 -31.26 -21.95
CA THR A 196 2.23 -32.69 -21.68
C THR A 196 1.36 -33.12 -20.50
N PRO A 197 1.08 -34.42 -20.31
CA PRO A 197 0.36 -34.90 -19.13
C PRO A 197 1.00 -34.42 -17.81
N LEU A 198 2.33 -34.33 -17.79
CA LEU A 198 3.08 -33.83 -16.64
C LEU A 198 2.78 -32.34 -16.37
N THR A 199 2.74 -31.49 -17.39
CA THR A 199 2.48 -30.04 -17.19
C THR A 199 0.99 -29.71 -17.07
N ASP A 200 0.09 -30.60 -17.52
CA ASP A 200 -1.35 -30.33 -17.60
C ASP A 200 -2.00 -30.21 -16.21
N GLN A 201 -1.46 -30.91 -15.20
CA GLN A 201 -1.88 -30.74 -13.81
C GLN A 201 -1.69 -29.30 -13.31
N TRP A 202 -0.56 -28.63 -13.61
CA TRP A 202 -0.38 -27.22 -13.25
C TRP A 202 -1.26 -26.28 -14.05
N TYR A 203 -1.43 -26.55 -15.34
CA TYR A 203 -2.37 -25.80 -16.16
C TYR A 203 -3.80 -25.87 -15.59
N ALA A 204 -4.25 -27.04 -15.17
CA ALA A 204 -5.57 -27.21 -14.55
C ALA A 204 -5.72 -26.39 -13.27
N LEU A 205 -4.67 -26.30 -12.43
CA LEU A 205 -4.66 -25.44 -11.24
C LEU A 205 -4.76 -23.97 -11.59
N THR A 206 -3.93 -23.52 -12.54
CA THR A 206 -3.96 -22.16 -13.08
C THR A 206 -5.36 -21.80 -13.58
N ARG A 207 -5.96 -22.64 -14.43
CA ARG A 207 -7.33 -22.43 -14.92
C ARG A 207 -8.36 -22.45 -13.80
N ARG A 208 -8.17 -23.24 -12.75
CA ARG A 208 -9.10 -23.30 -11.61
C ARG A 208 -9.04 -22.03 -10.76
N ILE A 209 -7.84 -21.46 -10.56
CA ILE A 209 -7.63 -20.15 -9.93
C ILE A 209 -8.31 -19.07 -10.76
N LEU A 210 -8.01 -18.99 -12.06
CA LEU A 210 -8.63 -18.00 -12.97
C LEU A 210 -10.15 -18.17 -13.09
N GLY A 211 -10.63 -19.40 -13.06
CA GLY A 211 -12.05 -19.71 -13.03
C GLY A 211 -12.76 -19.08 -11.83
N GLN A 212 -12.09 -18.87 -10.69
CA GLN A 212 -12.71 -18.15 -9.56
C GLN A 212 -13.02 -16.69 -9.87
N TRP A 213 -12.30 -16.07 -10.81
CA TRP A 213 -12.53 -14.71 -11.29
C TRP A 213 -13.55 -14.63 -12.41
N GLU A 214 -13.45 -15.53 -13.37
CA GLU A 214 -14.34 -15.56 -14.53
C GLU A 214 -15.77 -15.97 -14.11
N GLN A 215 -15.88 -16.78 -13.04
CA GLN A 215 -17.16 -17.20 -12.51
C GLN A 215 -17.87 -15.99 -11.86
N LYS A 216 -18.95 -15.54 -12.52
CA LYS A 216 -19.96 -14.59 -11.98
C LYS A 216 -20.71 -15.09 -10.71
N LEU A 217 -20.20 -16.15 -10.09
CA LEU A 217 -20.69 -16.73 -8.85
C LEU A 217 -20.35 -15.85 -7.65
N ILE A 218 -19.19 -15.17 -7.68
CA ILE A 218 -18.82 -14.24 -6.61
C ILE A 218 -19.50 -12.89 -6.90
N ARG A 219 -20.40 -12.50 -6.00
CA ARG A 219 -21.03 -11.19 -6.02
C ARG A 219 -20.54 -10.41 -4.81
N PRO A 220 -19.82 -9.29 -4.99
CA PRO A 220 -19.50 -8.43 -3.87
C PRO A 220 -20.79 -7.94 -3.21
N PRO A 221 -20.79 -7.74 -1.88
CA PRO A 221 -21.89 -7.08 -1.18
C PRO A 221 -22.22 -5.72 -1.79
N GLN A 222 -23.49 -5.32 -1.72
CA GLN A 222 -23.95 -4.05 -2.29
C GLN A 222 -23.27 -2.86 -1.61
N TRP A 223 -23.08 -2.91 -0.28
CA TRP A 223 -22.35 -1.87 0.45
C TRP A 223 -20.93 -1.64 -0.07
N PHE A 224 -20.26 -2.67 -0.58
CA PHE A 224 -18.91 -2.55 -1.16
C PHE A 224 -19.00 -1.92 -2.56
N VAL A 225 -20.00 -2.32 -3.36
CA VAL A 225 -20.19 -1.74 -4.70
C VAL A 225 -20.44 -0.24 -4.60
N ASP A 226 -21.20 0.18 -3.59
CA ASP A 226 -21.59 1.56 -3.30
C ASP A 226 -20.52 2.36 -2.52
N GLU A 227 -19.45 1.70 -2.05
CA GLU A 227 -18.33 2.38 -1.36
C GLU A 227 -17.62 3.33 -2.35
N PRO A 228 -17.26 4.57 -1.93
CA PRO A 228 -16.56 5.53 -2.79
C PRO A 228 -15.27 4.93 -3.35
N LYS A 229 -14.94 5.21 -4.61
CA LYS A 229 -13.67 4.75 -5.17
C LYS A 229 -12.50 5.55 -4.60
N LEU A 230 -11.35 4.92 -4.55
CA LEU A 230 -10.10 5.54 -4.14
C LEU A 230 -9.81 6.76 -5.02
N GLY A 231 -9.69 7.94 -4.39
CA GLY A 231 -9.53 9.23 -5.07
C GLY A 231 -10.84 9.96 -5.42
N GLU A 232 -12.02 9.35 -5.25
CA GLU A 232 -13.32 10.05 -5.40
C GLU A 232 -13.74 10.77 -4.11
N ASP A 233 -13.29 10.28 -2.94
CA ASP A 233 -13.63 10.82 -1.61
C ASP A 233 -12.70 11.95 -1.13
N ASP A 234 -11.82 12.44 -2.02
CA ASP A 234 -11.07 13.68 -1.82
C ASP A 234 -12.02 14.88 -1.99
N SER A 235 -13.01 14.95 -1.09
CA SER A 235 -13.86 16.12 -0.94
C SER A 235 -12.95 17.30 -0.62
N VAL A 236 -13.00 18.32 -1.49
CA VAL A 236 -12.36 19.60 -1.22
C VAL A 236 -13.08 20.17 0.00
N LEU A 237 -12.52 19.92 1.19
CA LEU A 237 -13.03 20.47 2.43
C LEU A 237 -13.23 21.97 2.23
N SER A 238 -14.42 22.48 2.57
CA SER A 238 -14.63 23.92 2.58
C SER A 238 -13.58 24.58 3.49
N ALA A 239 -13.21 25.83 3.22
CA ALA A 239 -12.19 26.53 4.01
C ALA A 239 -12.49 26.52 5.54
N THR A 240 -13.77 26.36 5.89
CA THR A 240 -14.34 26.22 7.23
C THR A 240 -14.25 24.81 7.82
N GLU A 241 -14.46 23.74 7.05
CA GLU A 241 -14.31 22.35 7.52
C GLU A 241 -12.84 21.92 7.60
N ALA A 242 -11.98 22.54 6.80
CA ALA A 242 -10.52 22.36 6.85
C ALA A 242 -9.85 23.08 8.04
N MET A 243 -10.60 23.82 8.86
CA MET A 243 -10.14 24.26 10.18
C MET A 243 -10.42 23.10 11.15
N GLY A 244 -9.41 22.24 11.32
CA GLY A 244 -9.51 21.01 12.12
C GLY A 244 -10.15 21.17 13.50
N TYR A 245 -10.53 20.04 14.08
CA TYR A 245 -11.17 19.89 15.40
C TYR A 245 -10.84 21.04 16.36
N CYS A 246 -11.80 21.93 16.57
CA CYS A 246 -11.77 22.82 17.72
C CYS A 246 -11.93 21.93 18.95
N LEU A 247 -10.83 21.59 19.62
CA LEU A 247 -10.89 21.11 20.99
C LEU A 247 -11.59 22.23 21.78
N LEU A 248 -12.85 22.00 22.15
CA LEU A 248 -13.51 22.83 23.13
C LEU A 248 -12.64 22.79 24.38
N PRO A 249 -12.24 23.94 24.94
CA PRO A 249 -11.47 23.94 26.17
C PRO A 249 -12.28 23.22 27.27
N PRO A 250 -11.64 22.35 28.07
CA PRO A 250 -12.28 21.81 29.24
C PRO A 250 -12.44 22.98 30.21
N HIS A 251 -13.69 23.36 30.48
CA HIS A 251 -14.18 24.36 31.44
C HIS A 251 -15.01 25.47 30.78
N ASP A 252 -16.27 25.12 30.47
CA ASP A 252 -17.37 26.05 30.72
C ASP A 252 -18.38 25.33 31.61
N PRO A 253 -18.56 25.74 32.88
CA PRO A 253 -19.73 25.35 33.63
C PRO A 253 -20.91 26.16 33.10
N VAL A 254 -22.09 25.53 33.07
CA VAL A 254 -23.40 26.10 32.72
C VAL A 254 -23.83 25.89 31.26
N GLY A 255 -24.32 24.67 31.01
CA GLY A 255 -25.68 24.47 30.50
C GLY A 255 -25.96 24.93 29.07
N THR A 256 -25.65 24.10 28.07
CA THR A 256 -26.50 24.01 26.87
C THR A 256 -26.38 22.63 26.22
N LYS A 257 -27.54 21.96 26.13
CA LYS A 257 -27.93 20.72 25.43
C LYS A 257 -26.82 19.82 24.83
N PRO A 258 -26.85 18.50 25.12
CA PRO A 258 -25.97 17.56 24.42
C PRO A 258 -26.30 17.59 22.92
N LEU A 259 -25.29 17.91 22.11
CA LEU A 259 -25.27 17.54 20.70
C LEU A 259 -25.55 16.04 20.65
N THR A 260 -26.58 15.68 19.91
CA THR A 260 -26.99 14.32 19.65
C THR A 260 -25.79 13.58 19.06
N ILE A 261 -25.07 12.87 19.93
CA ILE A 261 -24.12 11.84 19.56
C ILE A 261 -24.94 10.90 18.69
N ILE A 262 -24.63 10.83 17.39
CA ILE A 262 -25.02 9.69 16.58
C ILE A 262 -24.32 8.52 17.26
N ALA A 263 -25.08 7.80 18.08
CA ALA A 263 -24.64 6.62 18.78
C ALA A 263 -24.16 5.63 17.72
N ALA A 264 -22.83 5.55 17.58
CA ALA A 264 -22.15 4.45 16.93
C ALA A 264 -22.37 3.22 17.82
N ASN A 265 -23.50 2.53 17.61
CA ASN A 265 -23.63 1.14 18.03
C ASN A 265 -22.78 0.31 17.07
N GLY A 266 -21.52 0.09 17.44
CA GLY A 266 -20.59 -0.77 16.73
C GLY A 266 -19.43 -1.13 17.65
N ASN A 267 -19.59 -2.25 18.35
CA ASN A 267 -18.62 -2.84 19.28
C ASN A 267 -17.16 -2.82 18.75
N ASP A 268 -16.31 -2.14 19.52
CA ASP A 268 -15.20 -2.76 20.26
C ASP A 268 -13.93 -3.19 19.51
N ARG A 269 -13.44 -2.38 18.56
CA ARG A 269 -12.02 -2.44 18.11
C ARG A 269 -11.33 -1.10 17.76
N ASP A 270 -12.07 0.00 17.61
CA ASP A 270 -11.46 1.32 17.34
C ASP A 270 -10.80 1.95 18.58
N GLU A 271 -11.09 1.44 19.78
CA GLU A 271 -10.54 1.97 21.04
C GLU A 271 -9.00 1.92 21.10
N HIS A 272 -8.36 1.00 20.38
CA HIS A 272 -6.91 0.80 20.46
C HIS A 272 -6.11 1.93 19.78
N CYS A 273 -6.66 2.58 18.76
CA CYS A 273 -5.99 3.69 18.09
C CYS A 273 -6.13 4.98 18.92
N TRP A 274 -7.32 5.23 19.45
CA TRP A 274 -7.61 6.37 20.31
C TRP A 274 -6.88 6.30 21.66
N GLN A 275 -6.78 5.12 22.29
CA GLN A 275 -5.99 4.92 23.50
C GLN A 275 -4.51 5.17 23.25
N LYS A 276 -3.94 4.70 22.12
CA LYS A 276 -2.55 4.97 21.76
C LYS A 276 -2.27 6.46 21.55
N VAL A 277 -3.19 7.18 20.91
CA VAL A 277 -3.07 8.64 20.72
C VAL A 277 -3.21 9.37 22.04
N GLY A 278 -4.14 8.96 22.91
CA GLY A 278 -4.28 9.51 24.26
C GLY A 278 -3.02 9.29 25.12
N SER A 279 -2.53 8.04 25.16
CA SER A 279 -1.30 7.69 25.87
C SER A 279 -0.07 8.44 25.32
N TRP A 280 -0.05 8.69 24.01
CA TRP A 280 0.99 9.51 23.38
C TRP A 280 0.92 10.96 23.84
N VAL A 281 -0.27 11.60 23.79
CA VAL A 281 -0.47 12.99 24.24
C VAL A 281 -0.04 13.15 25.70
N ASP A 282 -0.33 12.17 26.55
CA ASP A 282 0.03 12.19 27.97
C ASP A 282 1.52 11.90 28.22
N SER A 283 2.22 11.26 27.27
CA SER A 283 3.65 10.88 27.38
C SER A 283 4.63 11.93 26.83
N VAL A 284 4.14 12.91 26.07
CA VAL A 284 4.97 14.00 25.54
C VAL A 284 5.12 15.05 26.62
N ASP A 285 6.35 15.25 27.09
CA ASP A 285 6.70 16.34 28.02
C ASP A 285 6.32 17.69 27.36
N PRO A 286 5.38 18.45 27.93
CA PRO A 286 4.93 19.73 27.35
C PRO A 286 6.05 20.79 27.33
N ASP A 287 7.13 20.57 28.08
CA ASP A 287 8.31 21.42 28.13
C ASP A 287 9.49 20.87 27.29
N ALA A 288 9.27 19.81 26.52
CA ALA A 288 10.28 19.27 25.61
C ALA A 288 10.74 20.35 24.61
N THR A 289 12.05 20.54 24.53
CA THR A 289 12.65 21.55 23.64
C THR A 289 12.44 21.11 22.18
N ASP A 290 11.98 22.02 21.32
CA ASP A 290 11.80 21.74 19.88
C ASP A 290 13.12 21.23 19.28
N PRO A 291 13.18 19.98 18.78
CA PRO A 291 14.40 19.40 18.24
C PRO A 291 14.89 20.09 16.95
N ASN A 292 14.10 21.01 16.38
CA ASN A 292 14.47 21.82 15.22
C ASN A 292 14.79 23.28 15.59
N ALA A 293 14.84 23.64 16.87
CA ALA A 293 15.26 24.97 17.27
C ALA A 293 16.73 25.20 16.82
N PRO A 294 17.04 26.29 16.10
CA PRO A 294 18.41 26.57 15.69
C PRO A 294 19.30 26.71 16.93
N LEU A 295 20.43 25.99 16.94
CA LEU A 295 21.44 26.12 17.99
C LEU A 295 21.92 27.60 18.03
N PRO A 296 22.01 28.23 19.22
CA PRO A 296 22.46 29.60 19.32
C PRO A 296 23.90 29.71 18.81
N SER A 297 24.14 30.63 17.87
CA SER A 297 25.48 30.92 17.35
C SER A 297 26.40 31.48 18.44
N GLU A 298 27.67 31.07 18.45
CA GLU A 298 28.69 31.43 19.47
C GLU A 298 29.00 32.92 19.64
N GLN A 299 28.36 33.82 18.86
CA GLN A 299 28.71 35.23 18.79
C GLN A 299 28.01 36.13 19.84
N ASP A 300 27.19 35.57 20.74
CA ASP A 300 26.53 36.28 21.84
C ASP A 300 26.92 35.74 23.23
N SER A 301 28.22 35.56 23.47
CA SER A 301 28.78 35.07 24.74
C SER A 301 28.90 36.15 25.84
N ARG A 302 28.23 37.31 25.72
CA ARG A 302 28.26 38.39 26.73
C ARG A 302 26.90 38.85 27.27
N ALA A 303 25.82 38.11 27.00
CA ALA A 303 24.50 38.37 27.61
C ALA A 303 24.02 37.26 28.57
N THR A 304 24.92 36.36 28.99
CA THR A 304 24.58 35.07 29.63
C THR A 304 24.46 35.09 31.16
N THR A 305 24.09 36.21 31.78
CA THR A 305 23.88 36.24 33.26
C THR A 305 22.64 37.00 33.75
N VAL A 306 21.77 37.51 32.86
CA VAL A 306 20.55 38.24 33.29
C VAL A 306 19.24 37.56 32.83
N ARG A 307 19.30 36.52 31.98
CA ARG A 307 18.10 35.94 31.34
C ARG A 307 17.52 34.69 32.02
N THR A 308 18.01 34.29 33.18
CA THR A 308 17.57 33.07 33.88
C THR A 308 16.51 33.27 34.97
N LYS A 309 15.96 34.48 35.17
CA LYS A 309 14.93 34.71 36.21
C LYS A 309 13.62 35.38 35.75
N HIS A 310 13.47 35.72 34.47
CA HIS A 310 12.27 36.42 33.99
C HIS A 310 11.40 35.66 32.96
N SER A 311 11.67 34.38 32.66
CA SER A 311 10.85 33.63 31.68
C SER A 311 9.67 32.85 32.29
N LEU A 312 9.49 32.84 33.61
CA LEU A 312 8.36 32.16 34.27
C LEU A 312 7.13 33.08 34.40
N GLN A 313 6.66 33.58 33.27
CA GLN A 313 5.26 34.00 33.11
C GLN A 313 4.96 34.06 31.60
N ARG A 314 4.76 32.88 31.00
CA ARG A 314 4.08 32.83 29.69
C ARG A 314 2.65 33.34 29.91
N SER A 315 2.40 34.56 29.48
CA SER A 315 1.04 35.09 29.36
C SER A 315 0.27 34.27 28.32
N PRO A 316 -1.07 34.13 28.48
CA PRO A 316 -1.88 33.28 27.60
C PRO A 316 -1.69 33.65 26.13
N LEU A 317 -1.36 32.63 25.33
CA LEU A 317 -1.10 32.74 23.89
C LEU A 317 -2.32 33.37 23.19
N ARG A 318 -2.18 34.61 22.73
CA ARG A 318 -3.23 35.31 22.00
C ARG A 318 -3.32 34.78 20.57
N LEU A 319 -4.39 34.03 20.28
CA LEU A 319 -4.71 33.53 18.95
C LEU A 319 -4.86 34.68 17.92
N ARG A 320 -4.50 34.39 16.67
CA ARG A 320 -4.48 35.28 15.48
C ARG A 320 -5.79 36.07 15.26
N ARG A 321 -6.93 35.56 15.76
CA ARG A 321 -8.26 36.22 15.69
C ARG A 321 -8.34 37.49 16.55
N SER A 322 -7.60 37.55 17.66
CA SER A 322 -7.59 38.69 18.57
C SER A 322 -6.92 39.93 17.97
N HIS A 323 -5.91 39.75 17.12
CA HIS A 323 -5.19 40.88 16.51
C HIS A 323 -6.02 41.62 15.46
N ARG A 324 -6.79 40.87 14.65
CA ARG A 324 -7.64 41.42 13.60
C ARG A 324 -8.90 42.09 14.17
N LEU A 325 -9.46 41.55 15.26
CA LEU A 325 -10.55 42.19 16.01
C LEU A 325 -10.05 43.41 16.80
N ARG A 326 -8.86 43.37 17.40
CA ARG A 326 -8.24 44.50 18.09
C ARG A 326 -7.89 45.66 17.15
N ALA A 327 -7.39 45.37 15.94
CA ALA A 327 -7.14 46.38 14.92
C ALA A 327 -8.44 47.07 14.42
N LYS A 328 -9.57 46.35 14.45
CA LYS A 328 -10.89 46.92 14.15
C LYS A 328 -11.51 47.67 15.34
N ALA A 329 -11.26 47.21 16.57
CA ALA A 329 -11.86 47.78 17.78
C ALA A 329 -11.07 48.97 18.36
N CYS A 330 -9.76 49.06 18.11
CA CYS A 330 -8.89 50.12 18.63
C CYS A 330 -7.90 50.61 17.54
N PRO A 331 -8.31 51.52 16.64
CA PRO A 331 -7.48 51.98 15.52
C PRO A 331 -6.21 52.75 15.93
N TYR A 332 -6.14 53.23 17.17
CA TYR A 332 -5.07 54.09 17.69
C TYR A 332 -4.18 53.42 18.74
N ALA A 333 -4.32 52.10 18.95
CA ALA A 333 -3.44 51.39 19.89
C ALA A 333 -2.04 51.22 19.26
N SER A 334 -0.99 51.53 20.03
CA SER A 334 0.41 51.37 19.61
C SER A 334 0.71 49.91 19.21
N ALA A 335 1.46 49.74 18.11
CA ALA A 335 1.88 48.41 17.65
C ALA A 335 2.69 47.70 18.73
N SER A 336 2.29 46.46 19.05
CA SER A 336 3.06 45.60 19.95
C SER A 336 4.33 45.14 19.22
N PRO A 337 5.48 45.02 19.90
CA PRO A 337 6.71 44.53 19.27
C PRO A 337 6.51 43.10 18.75
N ASP A 338 6.87 42.89 17.48
CA ASP A 338 6.88 41.59 16.81
C ASP A 338 7.90 40.66 17.49
N CYS A 339 7.42 39.80 18.38
CA CYS A 339 8.21 38.74 18.98
C CYS A 339 7.67 37.37 18.57
N CYS A 340 8.55 36.61 17.91
CA CYS A 340 8.50 35.18 17.56
C CYS A 340 7.82 34.80 16.21
N PRO A 341 8.55 34.10 15.31
CA PRO A 341 7.96 33.47 14.13
C PRO A 341 7.11 32.28 14.56
N TYR A 342 5.83 32.31 14.20
CA TYR A 342 4.87 31.23 14.44
C TYR A 342 5.29 29.93 13.72
N PRO A 343 5.03 28.74 14.30
CA PRO A 343 5.17 27.50 13.54
C PRO A 343 4.18 27.54 12.37
N PRO A 344 4.63 27.28 11.13
CA PRO A 344 3.74 27.28 9.98
C PRO A 344 2.72 26.16 10.13
N SER A 345 1.46 26.48 9.81
CA SER A 345 0.43 25.46 9.66
C SER A 345 0.88 24.41 8.65
N PRO A 346 0.51 23.13 8.80
CA PRO A 346 0.78 22.12 7.79
C PRO A 346 0.36 22.63 6.41
N PRO A 347 1.25 22.57 5.40
CA PRO A 347 0.96 23.13 4.09
C PRO A 347 -0.19 22.36 3.43
N ARG A 348 -1.40 22.94 3.47
CA ARG A 348 -2.63 22.41 2.84
C ARG A 348 -2.52 22.28 1.31
N ARG A 349 -1.54 22.94 0.71
CA ARG A 349 -1.15 22.74 -0.68
C ARG A 349 0.28 22.23 -0.66
N VAL A 350 0.43 21.01 -1.15
CA VAL A 350 1.72 20.49 -1.61
C VAL A 350 2.35 21.58 -2.49
N ALA A 351 3.55 22.05 -2.11
CA ALA A 351 4.30 23.03 -2.90
C ALA A 351 4.33 22.57 -4.36
N SER A 352 4.32 23.47 -5.35
CA SER A 352 4.28 23.09 -6.77
C SER A 352 5.37 22.05 -7.13
N ALA A 353 6.54 22.14 -6.50
CA ALA A 353 7.64 21.19 -6.61
C ALA A 353 7.34 19.77 -6.09
N LEU A 354 6.37 19.61 -5.20
CA LEU A 354 5.97 18.35 -4.59
C LEU A 354 4.71 17.73 -5.25
N ARG A 355 3.97 18.50 -6.09
CA ARG A 355 2.72 18.04 -6.73
C ARG A 355 2.93 16.96 -7.78
N TYR A 356 4.11 16.95 -8.40
CA TYR A 356 4.55 15.98 -9.41
C TYR A 356 5.71 15.13 -8.89
N ARG A 357 5.82 15.01 -7.57
CA ARG A 357 6.87 14.21 -6.97
C ARG A 357 6.55 12.75 -7.21
N ASP A 358 7.39 12.11 -8.02
CA ASP A 358 7.45 10.66 -8.14
C ASP A 358 7.90 10.12 -6.77
N VAL A 359 6.93 9.74 -5.94
CA VAL A 359 7.15 9.34 -4.53
C VAL A 359 7.99 8.06 -4.46
N ILE A 360 8.01 7.28 -5.55
CA ILE A 360 8.89 6.11 -5.70
C ILE A 360 10.33 6.58 -5.93
N ARG A 361 10.58 7.53 -6.86
CA ARG A 361 11.95 8.03 -7.13
C ARG A 361 12.53 8.93 -6.03
N ASN A 362 11.67 9.72 -5.39
CA ASN A 362 12.06 10.66 -4.35
C ASN A 362 11.10 10.50 -3.17
N PRO A 363 11.25 9.45 -2.35
CA PRO A 363 10.38 9.27 -1.19
C PRO A 363 10.53 10.48 -0.25
N PRO A 364 9.50 10.79 0.55
CA PRO A 364 9.53 11.90 1.50
C PRO A 364 10.76 11.80 2.41
N ALA A 365 11.27 12.94 2.88
CA ALA A 365 12.51 12.96 3.66
C ALA A 365 12.42 12.11 4.94
N TRP A 366 11.21 11.96 5.49
CA TRP A 366 10.93 11.09 6.63
C TRP A 366 11.03 9.59 6.27
N ALA A 367 10.75 9.18 5.04
CA ALA A 367 10.82 7.79 4.62
C ALA A 367 12.25 7.29 4.33
N LYS A 368 13.24 8.20 4.23
CA LYS A 368 14.67 7.87 4.03
C LYS A 368 15.47 7.78 5.34
N ARG A 369 14.88 8.22 6.45
CA ARG A 369 15.48 8.20 7.78
C ARG A 369 14.64 7.18 8.53
N ASP A 370 15.19 6.02 8.87
CA ASP A 370 14.52 4.97 9.65
C ASP A 370 14.10 5.51 11.04
N GLY A 371 13.08 6.37 11.08
CA GLY A 371 12.73 7.20 12.20
C GLY A 371 11.22 7.40 12.26
N ASP A 372 10.69 7.26 13.46
CA ASP A 372 9.26 7.18 13.70
C ASP A 372 8.53 8.54 13.59
N PHE A 373 7.35 8.48 12.98
CA PHE A 373 6.17 9.35 13.10
C PHE A 373 6.04 10.64 12.25
N PRO A 374 4.78 11.11 12.04
CA PRO A 374 4.43 12.21 11.15
C PRO A 374 4.90 13.57 11.71
N THR A 375 5.59 14.34 10.87
CA THR A 375 5.95 15.74 11.17
C THR A 375 4.79 16.68 10.86
N PRO A 376 4.79 17.94 11.34
CA PRO A 376 3.78 18.95 10.99
C PRO A 376 3.67 19.27 9.49
N THR A 377 4.54 18.70 8.64
CA THR A 377 4.53 18.86 7.19
C THR A 377 3.97 17.64 6.44
N PHE A 378 3.42 16.66 7.17
CA PHE A 378 2.83 15.44 6.60
C PHE A 378 1.59 15.77 5.76
N SER A 379 1.64 15.43 4.47
CA SER A 379 0.57 15.67 3.50
C SER A 379 -0.30 14.42 3.27
N SER A 380 -1.44 14.55 2.59
CA SER A 380 -2.27 13.39 2.21
C SER A 380 -1.52 12.39 1.32
N ASN A 381 -0.57 12.87 0.49
CA ASN A 381 0.33 12.01 -0.27
C ASN A 381 1.29 11.24 0.64
N ASP A 382 1.76 11.86 1.73
CA ASP A 382 2.59 11.17 2.73
C ASP A 382 1.77 10.12 3.49
N TRP A 383 0.49 10.39 3.77
CA TRP A 383 -0.44 9.42 4.36
C TRP A 383 -0.72 8.22 3.46
N ALA A 384 -1.00 8.46 2.18
CA ALA A 384 -1.21 7.38 1.22
C ALA A 384 0.06 6.54 1.03
N TYR A 385 1.23 7.18 1.03
CA TYR A 385 2.51 6.48 0.97
C TYR A 385 2.81 5.72 2.26
N PHE A 386 2.51 6.30 3.42
CA PHE A 386 2.71 5.67 4.71
C PHE A 386 1.82 4.42 4.89
N SER A 387 0.52 4.57 4.66
CA SER A 387 -0.46 3.50 4.90
C SER A 387 -0.46 2.43 3.79
N HIS A 388 -0.16 2.82 2.55
CA HIS A 388 -0.38 1.96 1.38
C HIS A 388 0.78 1.93 0.39
N ARG A 389 1.88 2.66 0.64
CA ARG A 389 3.03 2.80 -0.30
C ARG A 389 2.65 3.30 -1.69
N ILE A 390 1.57 4.09 -1.80
CA ILE A 390 1.08 4.69 -3.05
C ILE A 390 1.17 6.22 -3.02
N ALA A 391 1.10 6.85 -4.20
CA ALA A 391 1.01 8.31 -4.34
C ALA A 391 -0.35 8.67 -4.95
N LEU A 392 -1.09 9.60 -4.33
CA LEU A 392 -2.43 9.99 -4.81
C LEU A 392 -2.36 10.81 -6.11
N ASN A 393 -1.24 11.50 -6.37
CA ASN A 393 -1.04 12.33 -7.57
C ASN A 393 -0.04 11.72 -8.57
N GLY A 394 0.11 10.39 -8.60
CA GLY A 394 0.96 9.74 -9.60
C GLY A 394 0.49 10.07 -11.03
N PRO A 395 1.39 10.30 -12.00
CA PRO A 395 0.97 10.45 -13.39
C PRO A 395 0.22 9.19 -13.83
N ALA A 396 -0.84 9.36 -14.64
CA ALA A 396 -1.43 8.23 -15.37
C ALA A 396 -0.30 7.53 -16.14
N ALA A 397 -0.15 6.23 -15.94
CA ALA A 397 0.87 5.45 -16.63
C ALA A 397 0.51 5.43 -18.13
N THR A 398 1.23 6.23 -18.92
CA THR A 398 1.30 6.12 -20.39
C THR A 398 2.27 5.02 -20.80
#